data_AF-A0A6M0ARZ8-F1
#
_entry.id   AF-A0A6M0ARZ8-F1
#
_cell.length_a   1.000
_cell.length_b   1.000
_cell.length_c   1.000
_cell.angle_alpha   90.00
_cell.angle_beta   90.00
_cell.angle_gamma   90.00
#
_symmetry.space_group_name_H-M   'P 1'
#
loop_
_entity.id
_entity.type
_entity.pdbx_description
1 polymer ?
#
loop_
_entity_poly.entity_id
_entity_poly.type
_entity_poly.pdbx_seq_one_letter_code
_entity_poly.pdbx_strand_id
1 'polypeptide(L)'
;KFSPTQRDIYNVVKEAHDFCIKNLYPGVEYREIHMTAAGVMAEGLIDLGILRGDISDLVAMDAHALFFPHGVGHLLGLDVHDMEDLGDLAGYAPGRERSDRFGLGFLRLDRLLEPGMLVTIEPGFYQVPGILNDPERRSTYKDVVDWDRLAEFDDVRGIRIEDDVLITETGAEVLTAGLPTNLEAIEDLVRG
;
A
#
# COMPACT_ATOMS: atom_id res chain seq x y z
N LYS A 1 18.34 6.69 14.03
CA LYS A 1 17.89 5.34 14.42
C LYS A 1 16.39 5.37 14.55
N PHE A 2 15.71 4.31 14.15
CA PHE A 2 14.26 4.19 14.27
C PHE A 2 13.87 4.03 15.75
N SER A 3 12.80 4.71 16.19
CA SER A 3 12.12 4.37 17.43
C SER A 3 11.49 2.97 17.31
N PRO A 4 11.09 2.30 18.42
CA PRO A 4 10.40 1.03 18.34
C PRO A 4 9.14 1.08 17.48
N THR A 5 8.30 2.10 17.66
CA THR A 5 7.06 2.31 16.89
C THR A 5 7.32 2.59 15.42
N GLN A 6 8.35 3.39 15.08
CA GLN A 6 8.76 3.60 13.69
C GLN A 6 9.27 2.30 13.05
N ARG A 7 10.05 1.50 13.77
CA ARG A 7 10.54 0.20 13.30
C ARG A 7 9.39 -0.77 13.03
N ASP A 8 8.44 -0.84 13.95
CA ASP A 8 7.27 -1.71 13.85
C ASP A 8 6.43 -1.38 12.61
N ILE A 9 6.02 -0.11 12.44
CA ILE A 9 5.24 0.30 11.25
C ILE A 9 6.05 0.17 9.96
N TYR A 10 7.35 0.49 9.99
CA TYR A 10 8.21 0.33 8.83
C TYR A 10 8.25 -1.13 8.35
N ASN A 11 8.34 -2.08 9.29
CA ASN A 11 8.33 -3.51 8.96
C ASN A 11 7.00 -3.93 8.33
N VAL A 12 5.85 -3.45 8.83
CA VAL A 12 4.54 -3.75 8.22
C VAL A 12 4.47 -3.23 6.78
N VAL A 13 4.87 -1.97 6.55
CA VAL A 13 4.89 -1.39 5.19
C VAL A 13 5.85 -2.16 4.28
N LYS A 14 7.04 -2.52 4.80
CA LYS A 14 8.04 -3.29 4.07
C LYS A 14 7.54 -4.68 3.71
N GLU A 15 6.84 -5.37 4.61
CA GLU A 15 6.29 -6.68 4.34
C GLU A 15 5.23 -6.62 3.24
N ALA A 16 4.32 -5.63 3.29
CA ALA A 16 3.35 -5.40 2.23
C ALA A 16 4.04 -5.13 0.89
N HIS A 17 5.06 -4.28 0.88
CA HIS A 17 5.88 -3.95 -0.28
C HIS A 17 6.54 -5.19 -0.90
N ASP A 18 7.33 -5.92 -0.11
CA ASP A 18 8.09 -7.07 -0.57
C ASP A 18 7.16 -8.20 -1.05
N PHE A 19 6.04 -8.39 -0.38
CA PHE A 19 5.05 -9.39 -0.76
C PHE A 19 4.33 -9.01 -2.07
N CYS A 20 3.99 -7.74 -2.27
CA CYS A 20 3.47 -7.27 -3.55
C CYS A 20 4.45 -7.53 -4.69
N ILE A 21 5.72 -7.11 -4.55
CA ILE A 21 6.75 -7.30 -5.59
C ILE A 21 6.95 -8.78 -5.92
N LYS A 22 7.00 -9.65 -4.90
CA LYS A 22 7.18 -11.09 -5.09
C LYS A 22 6.06 -11.74 -5.92
N ASN A 23 4.86 -11.15 -5.91
CA ASN A 23 3.69 -11.66 -6.65
C ASN A 23 3.47 -10.96 -7.99
N LEU A 24 4.40 -10.12 -8.45
CA LEU A 24 4.33 -9.53 -9.78
C LEU A 24 4.83 -10.49 -10.87
N TYR A 25 3.95 -10.77 -11.83
CA TYR A 25 4.26 -11.53 -13.04
C TYR A 25 3.26 -11.19 -14.16
N PRO A 26 3.58 -11.50 -15.43
CA PRO A 26 2.65 -11.32 -16.55
C PRO A 26 1.32 -12.03 -16.35
N GLY A 27 0.22 -11.30 -16.48
CA GLY A 27 -1.14 -11.82 -16.35
C GLY A 27 -1.69 -11.81 -14.92
N VAL A 28 -0.99 -11.22 -13.93
CA VAL A 28 -1.61 -10.92 -12.63
C VAL A 28 -2.50 -9.68 -12.75
N GLU A 29 -3.63 -9.68 -12.07
CA GLU A 29 -4.48 -8.48 -11.97
C GLU A 29 -3.85 -7.48 -11.00
N TYR A 30 -3.61 -6.24 -11.43
CA TYR A 30 -3.01 -5.23 -10.55
C TYR A 30 -3.89 -4.93 -9.32
N ARG A 31 -5.21 -5.07 -9.46
CA ARG A 31 -6.15 -5.03 -8.35
C ARG A 31 -5.90 -6.12 -7.30
N GLU A 32 -5.52 -7.34 -7.70
CA GLU A 32 -5.19 -8.41 -6.76
C GLU A 32 -3.91 -8.09 -5.96
N ILE A 33 -2.95 -7.39 -6.57
CA ILE A 33 -1.76 -6.89 -5.87
C ILE A 33 -2.14 -5.85 -4.81
N HIS A 34 -3.08 -4.94 -5.12
CA HIS A 34 -3.60 -3.99 -4.13
C HIS A 34 -4.33 -4.70 -2.98
N MET A 35 -5.20 -5.69 -3.29
CA MET A 35 -5.91 -6.45 -2.25
C MET A 35 -4.95 -7.28 -1.38
N THR A 36 -3.84 -7.73 -1.96
CA THR A 36 -2.75 -8.40 -1.24
C THR A 36 -2.08 -7.43 -0.25
N ALA A 37 -1.72 -6.22 -0.69
CA ALA A 37 -1.16 -5.19 0.18
C ALA A 37 -2.12 -4.83 1.33
N ALA A 38 -3.42 -4.74 1.03
CA ALA A 38 -4.47 -4.52 2.03
C ALA A 38 -4.51 -5.63 3.09
N GLY A 39 -4.40 -6.89 2.68
CA GLY A 39 -4.35 -8.05 3.58
C GLY A 39 -3.13 -8.03 4.49
N VAL A 40 -1.93 -7.83 3.94
CA VAL A 40 -0.68 -7.76 4.71
C VAL A 40 -0.68 -6.56 5.67
N MET A 41 -1.19 -5.41 5.23
CA MET A 41 -1.35 -4.24 6.10
C MET A 41 -2.31 -4.54 7.27
N ALA A 42 -3.44 -5.20 7.00
CA ALA A 42 -4.38 -5.59 8.05
C ALA A 42 -3.75 -6.57 9.04
N GLU A 43 -3.04 -7.59 8.56
CA GLU A 43 -2.32 -8.57 9.39
C GLU A 43 -1.28 -7.91 10.29
N GLY A 44 -0.40 -7.09 9.72
CA GLY A 44 0.62 -6.39 10.50
C GLY A 44 0.01 -5.44 11.55
N LEU A 45 -1.10 -4.77 11.24
CA LEU A 45 -1.79 -3.92 12.22
C LEU A 45 -2.54 -4.72 13.29
N ILE A 46 -2.97 -5.96 13.01
CA ILE A 46 -3.47 -6.89 14.03
C ILE A 46 -2.34 -7.28 14.98
N ASP A 47 -1.17 -7.65 14.44
CA ASP A 47 -0.01 -8.07 15.25
C ASP A 47 0.48 -6.95 16.18
N LEU A 48 0.37 -5.70 15.74
CA LEU A 48 0.66 -4.52 16.57
C LEU A 48 -0.46 -4.18 17.56
N GLY A 49 -1.62 -4.84 17.48
CA GLY A 49 -2.79 -4.62 18.32
C GLY A 49 -3.62 -3.37 17.94
N ILE A 50 -3.33 -2.74 16.81
CA ILE A 50 -4.05 -1.55 16.31
C ILE A 50 -5.39 -1.96 15.71
N LEU A 51 -5.42 -3.07 14.97
CA LEU A 51 -6.63 -3.68 14.43
C LEU A 51 -6.99 -4.96 15.20
N ARG A 52 -8.28 -5.32 15.18
CA ARG A 52 -8.82 -6.52 15.82
C ARG A 52 -9.85 -7.19 14.92
N GLY A 53 -9.74 -8.51 14.77
CA GLY A 53 -10.67 -9.32 13.99
C GLY A 53 -9.96 -10.20 12.97
N ASP A 54 -10.73 -10.78 12.05
CA ASP A 54 -10.23 -11.59 10.95
C ASP A 54 -9.80 -10.72 9.75
N ILE A 55 -8.67 -11.08 9.12
CA ILE A 55 -8.08 -10.31 8.00
C ILE A 55 -9.11 -10.12 6.87
N SER A 56 -9.83 -11.16 6.49
CA SER A 56 -10.82 -11.11 5.40
C SER A 56 -11.93 -10.11 5.68
N ASP A 57 -12.37 -10.03 6.94
CA ASP A 57 -13.47 -9.16 7.35
C ASP A 57 -13.03 -7.71 7.39
N LEU A 58 -11.82 -7.45 7.94
CA LEU A 58 -11.20 -6.13 7.95
C LEU A 58 -10.98 -5.58 6.53
N VAL A 59 -10.53 -6.44 5.61
CA VAL A 59 -10.35 -6.08 4.20
C VAL A 59 -11.70 -5.87 3.53
N ALA A 60 -12.71 -6.69 3.81
CA ALA A 60 -14.06 -6.54 3.23
C ALA A 60 -14.76 -5.24 3.66
N MET A 61 -14.47 -4.74 4.86
CA MET A 61 -15.00 -3.46 5.37
C MET A 61 -14.06 -2.25 5.20
N ASP A 62 -13.00 -2.40 4.39
CA ASP A 62 -12.04 -1.34 4.08
C ASP A 62 -11.31 -0.75 5.31
N ALA A 63 -11.17 -1.50 6.42
CA ALA A 63 -10.53 -1.00 7.64
C ALA A 63 -9.06 -0.63 7.43
N HIS A 64 -8.33 -1.40 6.62
CA HIS A 64 -6.96 -1.09 6.21
C HIS A 64 -6.83 0.29 5.53
N ALA A 65 -7.86 0.73 4.81
CA ALA A 65 -7.84 1.99 4.07
C ALA A 65 -7.87 3.23 4.98
N LEU A 66 -8.19 3.09 6.28
CA LEU A 66 -7.95 4.14 7.27
C LEU A 66 -6.47 4.55 7.32
N PHE A 67 -5.58 3.60 7.08
CA PHE A 67 -4.13 3.76 7.18
C PHE A 67 -3.43 3.69 5.82
N PHE A 68 -4.03 3.01 4.84
CA PHE A 68 -3.54 2.89 3.47
C PHE A 68 -4.62 3.38 2.48
N PRO A 69 -4.87 4.71 2.39
CA PRO A 69 -6.03 5.26 1.69
C PRO A 69 -5.86 5.39 0.17
N HIS A 70 -4.69 5.07 -0.38
CA HIS A 70 -4.38 5.25 -1.80
C HIS A 70 -4.21 3.91 -2.51
N GLY A 71 -4.16 3.93 -3.86
CA GLY A 71 -3.82 2.75 -4.65
C GLY A 71 -2.43 2.23 -4.35
N VAL A 72 -2.16 0.95 -4.63
CA VAL A 72 -0.83 0.33 -4.41
C VAL A 72 0.24 0.84 -5.37
N GLY A 73 -0.17 1.60 -6.39
CA GLY A 73 0.70 2.27 -7.33
C GLY A 73 -0.03 2.55 -8.64
N HIS A 74 0.75 2.76 -9.70
CA HIS A 74 0.28 3.20 -11.01
C HIS A 74 1.26 2.81 -12.12
N LEU A 75 0.87 3.04 -13.38
CA LEU A 75 1.82 2.99 -14.50
C LEU A 75 2.81 4.15 -14.38
N LEU A 76 4.05 3.90 -14.80
CA LEU A 76 5.13 4.89 -14.83
C LEU A 76 5.79 4.90 -16.21
N GLY A 77 6.00 6.09 -16.78
CA GLY A 77 6.50 6.23 -18.14
C GLY A 77 7.06 7.63 -18.41
N LEU A 78 6.57 8.27 -19.48
CA LEU A 78 6.93 9.67 -19.75
C LEU A 78 6.34 10.61 -18.69
N ASP A 79 5.15 10.28 -18.20
CA ASP A 79 4.52 10.93 -17.05
C ASP A 79 4.67 10.05 -15.79
N VAL A 80 4.66 10.69 -14.61
CA VAL A 80 4.76 9.98 -13.32
C VAL A 80 3.56 9.05 -13.15
N HIS A 81 2.34 9.58 -13.27
CA HIS A 81 1.15 8.77 -13.49
C HIS A 81 0.96 8.62 -14.99
N ASP A 82 1.54 7.58 -15.59
CA ASP A 82 1.51 7.44 -17.04
C ASP A 82 0.07 7.35 -17.55
N MET A 83 -0.18 7.98 -18.71
CA MET A 83 -1.49 8.07 -19.35
C MET A 83 -2.56 8.89 -18.58
N GLU A 84 -2.26 9.56 -17.46
CA GLU A 84 -3.25 10.35 -16.71
C GLU A 84 -3.92 11.44 -17.57
N ASP A 85 -3.17 12.07 -18.49
CA ASP A 85 -3.68 13.06 -19.45
C ASP A 85 -4.69 12.48 -20.47
N LEU A 86 -4.77 11.15 -20.60
CA LEU A 86 -5.75 10.46 -21.44
C LEU A 86 -7.07 10.17 -20.69
N GLY A 87 -7.15 10.55 -19.40
CA GLY A 87 -8.34 10.48 -18.57
C GLY A 87 -8.21 9.54 -17.35
N ASP A 88 -9.13 9.68 -16.40
CA ASP A 88 -9.11 8.99 -15.09
C ASP A 88 -9.08 7.44 -15.17
N LEU A 89 -9.60 6.87 -16.27
CA LEU A 89 -9.68 5.43 -16.49
C LEU A 89 -8.71 4.94 -17.57
N ALA A 90 -7.72 5.74 -17.97
CA ALA A 90 -6.77 5.35 -19.01
C ALA A 90 -5.96 4.09 -18.63
N GLY A 91 -5.69 3.90 -17.34
CA GLY A 91 -5.07 2.69 -16.79
C GLY A 91 -6.03 1.50 -16.62
N TYR A 92 -7.29 1.60 -17.01
CA TYR A 92 -8.29 0.56 -16.78
C TYR A 92 -8.48 -0.31 -18.02
N ALA A 93 -8.67 -1.61 -17.82
CA ALA A 93 -9.08 -2.47 -18.92
C ALA A 93 -10.47 -2.03 -19.47
N PRO A 94 -10.75 -2.22 -20.77
CA PRO A 94 -12.02 -1.82 -21.36
C PRO A 94 -13.23 -2.39 -20.59
N GLY A 95 -14.18 -1.51 -20.25
CA GLY A 95 -15.40 -1.86 -19.53
C GLY A 95 -15.27 -1.94 -18.00
N ARG A 96 -14.10 -1.66 -17.43
CA ARG A 96 -13.96 -1.51 -15.98
C ARG A 96 -14.35 -0.12 -15.51
N GLU A 97 -14.86 -0.07 -14.29
CA GLU A 97 -15.32 1.15 -13.62
C GLU A 97 -14.57 1.35 -12.32
N ARG A 98 -14.55 2.59 -11.83
CA ARG A 98 -13.95 2.92 -10.54
C ARG A 98 -14.76 2.28 -9.40
N SER A 99 -14.06 1.65 -8.45
CA SER A 99 -14.71 1.14 -7.26
C SER A 99 -15.20 2.30 -6.37
N ASP A 100 -16.36 2.12 -5.76
CA ASP A 100 -16.92 2.97 -4.70
C ASP A 100 -16.34 2.67 -3.30
N ARG A 101 -15.54 1.60 -3.17
CA ARG A 101 -14.91 1.18 -1.91
C ARG A 101 -13.82 2.15 -1.47
N PHE A 102 -13.73 2.37 -0.16
CA PHE A 102 -12.74 3.26 0.42
C PHE A 102 -11.33 2.68 0.25
N GLY A 103 -10.37 3.50 -0.17
CA GLY A 103 -9.03 3.05 -0.56
C GLY A 103 -8.98 2.54 -2.01
N LEU A 104 -9.69 1.46 -2.31
CA LEU A 104 -9.66 0.81 -3.63
C LEU A 104 -10.15 1.74 -4.76
N GLY A 105 -11.07 2.65 -4.48
CA GLY A 105 -11.52 3.67 -5.44
C GLY A 105 -10.39 4.59 -5.95
N PHE A 106 -9.24 4.65 -5.27
CA PHE A 106 -8.08 5.46 -5.66
C PHE A 106 -7.01 4.67 -6.44
N LEU A 107 -7.27 3.41 -6.81
CA LEU A 107 -6.36 2.63 -7.65
C LEU A 107 -6.25 3.25 -9.05
N ARG A 108 -5.03 3.47 -9.56
CA ARG A 108 -4.84 4.13 -10.87
C ARG A 108 -4.72 3.16 -12.04
N LEU A 109 -4.51 1.88 -11.74
CA LEU A 109 -4.34 0.80 -12.70
C LEU A 109 -5.25 -0.36 -12.34
N ASP A 110 -6.16 -0.73 -13.23
CA ASP A 110 -7.06 -1.88 -13.03
C ASP A 110 -7.09 -2.70 -14.31
N ARG A 111 -6.04 -3.51 -14.50
CA ARG A 111 -5.91 -4.46 -15.62
C ARG A 111 -4.88 -5.54 -15.30
N LEU A 112 -4.83 -6.55 -16.16
CA LEU A 112 -3.76 -7.54 -16.19
C LEU A 112 -2.43 -6.86 -16.54
N LEU A 113 -1.38 -7.22 -15.82
CA LEU A 113 -0.02 -6.79 -16.15
C LEU A 113 0.50 -7.52 -17.37
N GLU A 114 1.16 -6.81 -18.27
CA GLU A 114 1.74 -7.36 -19.50
C GLU A 114 3.25 -7.09 -19.54
N PRO A 115 4.06 -7.95 -20.18
CA PRO A 115 5.48 -7.68 -20.38
C PRO A 115 5.72 -6.30 -21.01
N GLY A 116 6.70 -5.58 -20.48
CA GLY A 116 7.04 -4.21 -20.89
C GLY A 116 6.28 -3.11 -20.14
N MET A 117 5.27 -3.43 -19.34
CA MET A 117 4.67 -2.46 -18.42
C MET A 117 5.65 -2.12 -17.30
N LEU A 118 5.80 -0.82 -17.01
CA LEU A 118 6.50 -0.31 -15.84
C LEU A 118 5.46 0.25 -14.86
N VAL A 119 5.50 -0.24 -13.62
CA VAL A 119 4.56 0.15 -12.56
C VAL A 119 5.30 0.49 -11.28
N THR A 120 4.70 1.35 -10.46
CA THR A 120 5.14 1.53 -9.07
C THR A 120 4.50 0.47 -8.18
N ILE A 121 5.20 0.09 -7.10
CA ILE A 121 4.65 -0.63 -5.95
C ILE A 121 4.99 0.18 -4.72
N GLU A 122 3.98 0.81 -4.13
CA GLU A 122 4.16 1.88 -3.16
C GLU A 122 3.21 1.78 -1.95
N PRO A 123 3.03 0.60 -1.31
CA PRO A 123 2.17 0.54 -0.13
C PRO A 123 2.67 1.49 0.97
N GLY A 124 1.73 2.02 1.75
CA GLY A 124 2.06 2.97 2.80
C GLY A 124 1.07 2.96 3.96
N PHE A 125 1.58 3.34 5.12
CA PHE A 125 0.82 3.57 6.34
C PHE A 125 0.83 5.05 6.67
N TYR A 126 -0.32 5.63 7.01
CA TYR A 126 -0.45 7.03 7.40
C TYR A 126 -1.49 7.22 8.49
N GLN A 127 -1.20 8.15 9.39
CA GLN A 127 -2.19 8.63 10.37
C GLN A 127 -2.74 9.98 9.90
N VAL A 128 -3.66 9.96 8.93
CA VAL A 128 -4.25 11.17 8.35
C VAL A 128 -5.36 11.71 9.27
N PRO A 129 -5.21 12.88 9.90
CA PRO A 129 -6.20 13.36 10.87
C PRO A 129 -7.60 13.53 10.31
N GLY A 130 -7.73 13.95 9.04
CA GLY A 130 -9.03 14.07 8.37
C GLY A 130 -9.74 12.74 8.11
N ILE A 131 -9.02 11.62 8.13
CA ILE A 131 -9.59 10.27 8.03
C ILE A 131 -9.88 9.73 9.43
N LEU A 132 -8.90 9.80 10.34
CA LEU A 132 -8.98 9.16 11.66
C LEU A 132 -9.87 9.90 12.68
N ASN A 133 -10.11 11.19 12.48
CA ASN A 133 -10.95 11.99 13.37
C ASN A 133 -12.37 12.23 12.82
N ASP A 134 -12.70 11.63 11.66
CA ASP A 134 -14.05 11.68 11.13
C ASP A 134 -15.01 10.89 12.06
N PRO A 135 -16.11 11.52 12.56
CA PRO A 135 -17.00 10.87 13.51
C PRO A 135 -17.73 9.64 12.97
N GLU A 136 -18.07 9.65 11.67
CA GLU A 136 -18.76 8.52 11.03
C GLU A 136 -17.81 7.32 10.95
N ARG A 137 -16.58 7.52 10.46
CA ARG A 137 -15.55 6.47 10.45
C ARG A 137 -15.24 5.96 11.85
N ARG A 138 -15.09 6.84 12.85
CA ARG A 138 -14.87 6.40 14.24
C ARG A 138 -16.00 5.53 14.75
N SER A 139 -17.25 5.85 14.40
CA SER A 139 -18.40 5.02 14.75
C SER A 139 -18.40 3.68 14.00
N THR A 140 -18.10 3.69 12.71
CA THR A 140 -18.06 2.51 11.84
C THR A 140 -17.00 1.50 12.30
N TYR A 141 -15.80 1.98 12.65
CA TYR A 141 -14.65 1.14 12.96
C TYR A 141 -14.38 0.96 14.46
N LYS A 142 -15.30 1.41 15.33
CA LYS A 142 -15.12 1.42 16.81
C LYS A 142 -14.77 0.04 17.41
N ASP A 143 -15.27 -1.03 16.80
CA ASP A 143 -15.15 -2.40 17.34
C ASP A 143 -13.90 -3.12 16.78
N VAL A 144 -13.27 -2.56 15.75
CA VAL A 144 -12.13 -3.17 15.05
C VAL A 144 -10.84 -2.36 15.16
N VAL A 145 -10.90 -1.08 15.50
CA VAL A 145 -9.72 -0.23 15.75
C VAL A 145 -9.56 0.01 17.24
N ASP A 146 -8.40 -0.33 17.78
CA ASP A 146 -7.97 0.08 19.11
C ASP A 146 -7.33 1.47 19.04
N TRP A 147 -8.15 2.50 19.32
CA TRP A 147 -7.72 3.89 19.25
C TRP A 147 -6.70 4.28 20.31
N ASP A 148 -6.74 3.64 21.49
CA ASP A 148 -5.77 3.88 22.55
C ASP A 148 -4.42 3.28 22.17
N ARG A 149 -4.42 2.06 21.63
CA ARG A 149 -3.20 1.44 21.09
C ARG A 149 -2.63 2.22 19.92
N LEU A 150 -3.46 2.71 19.00
CA LEU A 150 -3.01 3.56 17.89
C LEU A 150 -2.32 4.83 18.40
N ALA A 151 -2.81 5.43 19.50
CA ALA A 151 -2.23 6.65 20.06
C ALA A 151 -0.79 6.45 20.58
N GLU A 152 -0.37 5.21 20.87
CA GLU A 152 1.03 4.91 21.23
C GLU A 152 2.01 5.04 20.06
N PHE A 153 1.50 5.11 18.81
CA PHE A 153 2.28 5.28 17.58
C PHE A 153 2.25 6.73 17.07
N ASP A 154 1.97 7.73 17.92
CA ASP A 154 1.78 9.13 17.50
C ASP A 154 3.01 9.80 16.85
N ASP A 155 4.19 9.21 17.07
CA ASP A 155 5.46 9.60 16.46
C ASP A 155 5.59 9.16 14.98
N VAL A 156 4.71 8.27 14.51
CA VAL A 156 4.66 7.80 13.12
C VAL A 156 3.55 8.51 12.35
N ARG A 157 3.90 9.58 11.62
CA ARG A 157 2.95 10.31 10.76
C ARG A 157 2.58 9.54 9.50
N GLY A 158 3.58 8.92 8.88
CA GLY A 158 3.39 8.01 7.77
C GLY A 158 4.70 7.50 7.21
N ILE A 159 4.62 6.34 6.56
CA ILE A 159 5.74 5.64 5.93
C ILE A 159 5.21 5.08 4.60
N ARG A 160 5.96 5.29 3.52
CA ARG A 160 5.75 4.65 2.23
C ARG A 160 7.09 4.12 1.74
N ILE A 161 7.07 2.91 1.20
CA ILE A 161 8.21 2.32 0.51
C ILE A 161 7.74 2.08 -0.92
N GLU A 162 8.48 2.62 -1.88
CA GLU A 162 8.10 2.67 -3.27
C GLU A 162 9.26 2.20 -4.14
N ASP A 163 8.97 1.25 -5.02
CA ASP A 163 9.89 0.76 -6.03
C ASP A 163 9.26 0.82 -7.43
N ASP A 164 10.10 1.08 -8.43
CA ASP A 164 9.76 1.03 -9.84
C ASP A 164 10.01 -0.38 -10.37
N VAL A 165 8.98 -1.03 -10.90
CA VAL A 165 9.02 -2.44 -11.27
C VAL A 165 8.62 -2.65 -12.73
N LEU A 166 9.56 -3.15 -13.52
CA LEU A 166 9.36 -3.54 -14.91
C LEU A 166 8.83 -4.98 -14.98
N ILE A 167 7.67 -5.18 -15.58
CA ILE A 167 7.14 -6.51 -15.87
C ILE A 167 7.90 -7.10 -17.06
N THR A 168 8.50 -8.27 -16.85
CA THR A 168 9.29 -8.99 -17.87
C THR A 168 8.49 -10.16 -18.43
N GLU A 169 8.99 -10.87 -19.45
CA GLU A 169 8.30 -12.02 -20.04
C GLU A 169 7.98 -13.16 -19.06
N THR A 170 8.71 -13.28 -17.95
CA THR A 170 8.59 -14.41 -17.01
C THR A 170 8.45 -13.99 -15.54
N GLY A 171 8.34 -12.69 -15.26
CA GLY A 171 8.28 -12.17 -13.89
C GLY A 171 8.39 -10.64 -13.86
N ALA A 172 9.21 -10.12 -12.96
CA ALA A 172 9.39 -8.69 -12.76
C ALA A 172 10.85 -8.34 -12.40
N GLU A 173 11.28 -7.14 -12.75
CA GLU A 173 12.59 -6.56 -12.42
C GLU A 173 12.39 -5.26 -11.64
N VAL A 174 13.00 -5.15 -10.46
CA VAL A 174 12.97 -3.94 -9.63
C VAL A 174 14.10 -3.00 -10.06
N LEU A 175 13.76 -1.88 -10.67
CA LEU A 175 14.73 -0.93 -11.23
C LEU A 175 15.40 -0.06 -10.16
N THR A 176 14.72 0.12 -9.02
CA THR A 176 15.17 0.92 -7.86
C THR A 176 15.86 0.09 -6.78
N ALA A 177 16.18 -1.19 -7.05
CA ALA A 177 16.77 -2.14 -6.10
C ALA A 177 18.13 -1.69 -5.49
N GLY A 178 18.75 -0.66 -6.06
CA GLY A 178 19.96 -0.04 -5.50
C GLY A 178 19.72 0.77 -4.23
N LEU A 179 18.47 1.12 -3.90
CA LEU A 179 18.11 1.84 -2.68
C LEU A 179 17.83 0.83 -1.54
N PRO A 180 18.46 0.98 -0.36
CA PRO A 180 18.22 0.06 0.74
C PRO A 180 16.82 0.27 1.34
N THR A 181 16.07 -0.83 1.46
CA THR A 181 14.82 -0.88 2.24
C THR A 181 14.99 -1.64 3.57
N ASN A 182 16.16 -2.20 3.85
CA ASN A 182 16.42 -2.82 5.14
C ASN A 182 16.73 -1.75 6.19
N LEU A 183 16.11 -1.87 7.37
CA LEU A 183 16.23 -0.90 8.48
C LEU A 183 17.69 -0.67 8.90
N GLU A 184 18.47 -1.73 9.07
CA GLU A 184 19.87 -1.64 9.48
C GLU A 184 20.69 -0.91 8.41
N ALA A 185 20.49 -1.27 7.13
CA ALA A 185 21.14 -0.62 6.01
C ALA A 185 20.79 0.88 5.92
N ILE A 186 19.53 1.26 6.18
CA ILE A 186 19.11 2.66 6.23
C ILE A 186 19.76 3.38 7.41
N GLU A 187 19.78 2.77 8.59
CA GLU A 187 20.42 3.38 9.75
C GLU A 187 21.92 3.58 9.55
N ASP A 188 22.61 2.63 8.91
CA ASP A 188 24.03 2.73 8.60
C ASP A 188 24.29 3.81 7.54
N LEU A 189 23.46 3.86 6.48
CA LEU A 189 23.55 4.90 5.44
C LEU A 189 23.42 6.32 6.01
N VAL A 190 22.50 6.52 6.97
CA VAL A 190 22.27 7.84 7.58
C VAL A 190 23.34 8.21 8.61
N ARG A 191 24.01 7.23 9.22
CA ARG A 191 25.06 7.49 10.22
C ARG A 191 26.38 7.96 9.61
N GLY A 192 26.68 7.56 8.37
CA GLY A 192 27.95 7.87 7.68
C GLY A 192 29.09 6.92 8.04
#